data_AF-A0A1N6G5L6-F1
#
_entry.id   AF-A0A1N6G5L6-F1
#
_cell.length_a   1.000
_cell.length_b   1.000
_cell.length_c   1.000
_cell.angle_alpha   90.00
_cell.angle_beta   90.00
_cell.angle_gamma   90.00
#
_symmetry.space_group_name_H-M   'P 1'
#
loop_
_entity.id
_entity.type
_entity.pdbx_description
1 polymer ?
#
loop_
_entity_poly.entity_id
_entity_poly.type
_entity_poly.pdbx_seq_one_letter_code
_entity_poly.pdbx_strand_id
1 'polypeptide(L)'
;MRLDHLVILRRESPMQKLFYAAFAYMILGVASGLFYREFTKANDFPEGQFTQLGLVHTHLLTLGFIVLLIVLVIEKVFVISKSHLFEWFFWVYNAGVLVTSAMLTWHGSLTVMGEESTSAIAGIAGLGHIALTAGMVLLFLALRSRIVAPKDAPSVVEAPTA
;
A
#
# COMPACT_ATOMS: atom_id res chain seq x y z
N MET A 1 -16.33 -29.19 -26.51
CA MET A 1 -15.78 -29.19 -25.14
C MET A 1 -14.32 -28.73 -25.20
N ARG A 2 -14.10 -27.42 -25.40
CA ARG A 2 -12.76 -26.82 -25.51
C ARG A 2 -12.79 -25.31 -25.23
N LEU A 3 -13.58 -24.90 -24.24
CA LEU A 3 -13.69 -23.50 -23.82
C LEU A 3 -13.49 -23.30 -22.31
N ASP A 4 -13.06 -24.34 -21.60
CA ASP A 4 -12.92 -24.31 -20.13
C ASP A 4 -11.49 -23.92 -19.71
N HIS A 5 -10.54 -23.89 -20.67
CA HIS A 5 -9.11 -23.69 -20.41
C HIS A 5 -8.61 -22.24 -20.57
N LEU A 6 -9.44 -21.31 -21.05
CA LEU A 6 -9.04 -19.90 -21.27
C LEU A 6 -9.64 -18.92 -20.25
N VAL A 7 -10.55 -19.39 -19.38
CA VAL A 7 -11.22 -18.59 -18.34
C VAL A 7 -10.68 -18.88 -16.93
N ILE A 8 -9.60 -19.66 -16.80
CA ILE A 8 -8.76 -19.64 -15.60
C ILE A 8 -7.91 -18.38 -15.71
N LEU A 9 -8.55 -17.26 -15.38
CA LEU A 9 -7.95 -15.95 -15.17
C LEU A 9 -6.60 -16.15 -14.49
N ARG A 10 -5.54 -15.67 -15.13
CA ARG A 10 -4.19 -15.59 -14.58
C ARG A 10 -4.27 -14.88 -13.23
N ARG A 11 -4.46 -15.62 -12.13
CA ARG A 11 -4.41 -15.07 -10.78
C ARG A 11 -2.96 -14.66 -10.60
N GLU A 12 -2.69 -13.38 -10.79
CA GLU A 12 -1.37 -12.78 -10.54
C GLU A 12 -0.88 -13.28 -9.17
N SER A 13 0.33 -13.86 -9.15
CA SER A 13 0.92 -14.35 -7.91
C SER A 13 1.07 -13.20 -6.90
N PRO A 14 1.00 -13.46 -5.58
CA PRO A 14 1.19 -12.43 -4.55
C PRO A 14 2.46 -11.59 -4.75
N MET A 15 3.54 -12.24 -5.19
CA MET A 15 4.81 -11.60 -5.54
C MET A 15 4.67 -10.61 -6.71
N GLN A 16 3.96 -10.99 -7.78
CA GLN A 16 3.70 -10.10 -8.92
C GLN A 16 2.84 -8.90 -8.51
N LYS A 17 1.81 -9.12 -7.69
CA LYS A 17 0.95 -8.04 -7.18
C LYS A 17 1.76 -7.00 -6.40
N LEU A 18 2.60 -7.44 -5.47
CA LEU A 18 3.46 -6.54 -4.70
C LEU A 18 4.47 -5.80 -5.60
N PHE A 19 5.06 -6.50 -6.57
CA PHE A 19 6.00 -5.90 -7.52
C PHE A 19 5.36 -4.79 -8.34
N TYR A 20 4.22 -5.07 -8.99
CA TYR A 20 3.55 -4.09 -9.83
C TYR A 20 2.98 -2.92 -9.01
N ALA A 21 2.49 -3.17 -7.80
CA ALA A 21 2.05 -2.11 -6.90
C ALA A 21 3.22 -1.19 -6.50
N ALA A 22 4.34 -1.77 -6.05
CA ALA A 22 5.53 -0.99 -5.69
C ALA A 22 6.06 -0.18 -6.88
N PHE A 23 6.11 -0.79 -8.07
CA PHE A 23 6.54 -0.11 -9.29
C PHE A 23 5.60 1.03 -9.70
N ALA A 24 4.28 0.83 -9.60
CA ALA A 24 3.30 1.88 -9.86
C ALA A 24 3.49 3.06 -8.88
N TYR A 25 3.67 2.80 -7.59
CA TYR A 25 3.94 3.84 -6.60
C TYR A 25 5.28 4.54 -6.79
N MET A 26 6.31 3.85 -7.31
CA MET A 26 7.57 4.48 -7.69
C MET A 26 7.32 5.54 -8.78
N ILE A 27 6.59 5.18 -9.84
CA ILE A 27 6.26 6.10 -10.93
C ILE A 27 5.44 7.28 -10.40
N LEU A 28 4.38 7.01 -9.65
CA LEU A 28 3.52 8.04 -9.06
C LEU A 28 4.28 8.96 -8.09
N GLY A 29 5.20 8.40 -7.30
CA GLY A 29 6.03 9.14 -6.37
C GLY A 29 6.97 10.10 -7.10
N VAL A 30 7.71 9.63 -8.11
CA VAL A 30 8.59 10.51 -8.90
C VAL A 30 7.78 11.57 -9.66
N ALA A 31 6.67 11.17 -10.28
CA ALA A 31 5.79 12.09 -11.01
C ALA A 31 5.19 13.18 -10.10
N SER A 32 4.78 12.83 -8.87
CA SER A 32 4.25 13.82 -7.92
C SER A 32 5.31 14.80 -7.42
N GLY A 33 6.57 14.39 -7.31
CA GLY A 33 7.68 15.29 -7.00
C GLY A 33 7.91 16.33 -8.09
N LEU A 34 7.81 15.92 -9.36
CA LEU A 34 7.84 16.85 -10.50
C LEU A 34 6.61 17.77 -10.49
N PHE A 35 5.41 17.20 -10.30
CA PHE A 35 4.17 17.95 -10.22
C PHE A 35 4.23 19.04 -9.15
N TYR A 36 4.70 18.73 -7.94
CA TYR A 36 4.88 19.70 -6.86
C TYR A 36 5.70 20.90 -7.32
N ARG A 37 6.87 20.66 -7.95
CA ARG A 37 7.80 21.73 -8.37
C ARG A 37 7.22 22.61 -9.47
N GLU A 38 6.61 22.01 -10.49
CA GLU A 38 6.05 22.77 -11.61
C GLU A 38 4.76 23.49 -11.23
N PHE A 39 3.92 22.87 -10.37
CA PHE A 39 2.66 23.45 -9.94
C PHE A 39 2.86 24.64 -9.00
N THR A 40 3.77 24.57 -8.03
CA THR A 40 4.07 25.72 -7.16
C THR A 40 4.65 26.89 -7.95
N LYS A 41 5.58 26.60 -8.87
CA LYS A 41 6.16 27.60 -9.76
C LYS A 41 5.12 28.26 -10.66
N ALA A 42 4.19 27.49 -11.23
CA ALA A 42 3.15 28.00 -12.10
C ALA A 42 2.11 28.89 -11.39
N ASN A 43 2.01 28.79 -10.05
CA ASN A 43 1.10 29.58 -9.23
C ASN A 43 1.82 30.64 -8.38
N ASP A 44 3.08 30.95 -8.69
CA ASP A 44 3.92 31.93 -7.96
C ASP A 44 3.97 31.66 -6.43
N PHE A 45 3.85 30.40 -6.03
CA PHE A 45 3.84 30.01 -4.62
C PHE A 45 5.24 30.18 -4.03
N PRO A 46 5.39 30.92 -2.91
CA PRO A 46 6.69 31.25 -2.35
C PRO A 46 7.60 30.04 -2.13
N GLU A 47 8.85 30.14 -2.61
CA GLU A 47 9.84 29.07 -2.43
C GLU A 47 10.07 28.78 -0.94
N GLY A 48 10.06 27.50 -0.58
CA GLY A 48 10.24 27.05 0.80
C GLY A 48 9.01 27.18 1.70
N GLN A 49 7.90 27.75 1.20
CA GLN A 49 6.64 27.74 1.96
C GLN A 49 6.08 26.32 2.06
N PHE A 50 5.53 26.00 3.23
CA PHE A 50 4.97 24.68 3.49
C PHE A 50 3.65 24.48 2.75
N THR A 51 3.52 23.33 2.09
CA THR A 51 2.26 22.80 1.54
C THR A 51 2.28 21.28 1.63
N GLN A 52 1.11 20.68 1.85
CA GLN A 52 0.93 19.23 1.88
C GLN A 52 1.30 18.58 0.53
N LEU A 53 1.30 19.34 -0.56
CA LEU A 53 1.64 18.84 -1.89
C LEU A 53 3.08 18.30 -1.95
N GLY A 54 4.02 18.93 -1.22
CA GLY A 54 5.41 18.45 -1.12
C GLY A 54 5.55 17.11 -0.39
N LEU A 55 4.55 16.70 0.40
CA LEU A 55 4.55 15.43 1.13
C LEU A 55 4.07 14.26 0.27
N VAL A 56 3.40 14.50 -0.86
CA VAL A 56 2.85 13.43 -1.72
C VAL A 56 3.96 12.52 -2.23
N HIS A 57 5.06 13.11 -2.70
CA HIS A 57 6.24 12.38 -3.17
C HIS A 57 6.80 11.44 -2.11
N THR A 58 7.01 11.95 -0.90
CA THR A 58 7.62 11.16 0.19
C THR A 58 6.70 10.06 0.68
N HIS A 59 5.39 10.28 0.74
CA HIS A 59 4.43 9.26 1.15
C HIS A 59 4.28 8.16 0.09
N LEU A 60 4.20 8.50 -1.20
CA LEU A 60 4.13 7.52 -2.27
C LEU A 60 5.42 6.70 -2.37
N LEU A 61 6.60 7.32 -2.28
CA LEU A 61 7.86 6.58 -2.31
C LEU A 61 8.09 5.76 -1.05
N THR A 62 7.77 6.28 0.13
CA THR A 62 8.03 5.55 1.38
C THR A 62 6.99 4.46 1.62
N LEU A 63 5.70 4.81 1.63
CA LEU A 63 4.61 3.88 1.95
C LEU A 63 4.24 3.01 0.74
N GLY A 64 4.17 3.60 -0.45
CA GLY A 64 3.78 2.86 -1.65
C GLY A 64 4.92 2.03 -2.25
N PHE A 65 6.13 2.57 -2.33
CA PHE A 65 7.26 1.87 -2.95
C PHE A 65 8.12 1.11 -1.93
N ILE A 66 8.76 1.79 -0.98
CA ILE A 66 9.71 1.15 -0.06
C ILE A 66 9.04 0.11 0.85
N VAL A 67 7.92 0.45 1.50
CA VAL A 67 7.22 -0.52 2.36
C VAL A 67 6.74 -1.72 1.57
N LEU A 68 6.20 -1.56 0.36
CA LEU A 68 5.77 -2.71 -0.45
C LEU A 68 6.96 -3.55 -0.95
N LEU A 69 8.12 -2.96 -1.22
CA LEU A 69 9.35 -3.74 -1.49
C LEU A 69 9.78 -4.55 -0.26
N ILE A 70 9.69 -3.97 0.94
CA ILE A 70 9.96 -4.70 2.19
C ILE A 70 8.97 -5.86 2.34
N VAL A 71 7.68 -5.62 2.10
CA VAL A 71 6.65 -6.67 2.15
C VAL A 71 6.89 -7.73 1.08
N LEU A 72 7.37 -7.37 -0.11
CA LEU A 72 7.77 -8.34 -1.14
C LEU A 72 8.89 -9.26 -0.66
N VAL A 73 9.90 -8.72 0.04
CA VAL A 73 10.96 -9.52 0.65
C VAL A 73 10.41 -10.41 1.77
N ILE A 74 9.54 -9.87 2.63
CA ILE A 74 8.87 -10.65 3.69
C ILE A 74 8.05 -11.79 3.10
N GLU A 75 7.28 -11.54 2.03
CA GLU A 75 6.52 -12.57 1.32
C GLU A 75 7.44 -13.63 0.73
N LYS A 76 8.56 -13.23 0.11
CA LYS A 76 9.54 -14.17 -0.44
C LYS A 76 10.12 -15.11 0.61
N VAL A 77 10.30 -14.64 1.85
CA VAL A 77 10.93 -15.42 2.94
C VAL A 77 9.91 -16.23 3.75
N PHE A 78 8.77 -15.64 4.12
CA PHE A 78 7.82 -16.23 5.07
C PHE A 78 6.53 -16.74 4.40
N VAL A 79 6.29 -16.40 3.14
CA VAL A 79 5.10 -16.76 2.37
C VAL A 79 3.82 -16.37 3.13
N ILE A 80 3.78 -15.12 3.62
CA ILE A 80 2.67 -14.58 4.43
C ILE A 80 1.33 -14.61 3.69
N SER A 81 1.35 -14.66 2.35
CA SER A 81 0.15 -14.76 1.51
C SER A 81 -0.67 -16.02 1.69
N LYS A 82 -0.17 -17.05 2.40
CA LYS A 82 -1.00 -18.21 2.77
C LYS A 82 -2.08 -17.84 3.80
N SER A 83 -1.89 -16.75 4.55
CA SER A 83 -2.92 -16.22 5.44
C SER A 83 -3.88 -15.33 4.65
N HIS A 84 -5.19 -15.50 4.84
CA HIS A 84 -6.21 -14.63 4.24
C HIS A 84 -6.07 -13.17 4.70
N LEU A 85 -5.44 -12.93 5.85
CA LEU A 85 -5.15 -11.59 6.37
C LEU A 85 -4.19 -10.81 5.46
N PHE A 86 -3.35 -11.49 4.67
CA PHE A 86 -2.49 -10.83 3.69
C PHE A 86 -3.30 -10.15 2.57
N GLU A 87 -4.37 -10.79 2.11
CA GLU A 87 -5.22 -10.21 1.06
C GLU A 87 -5.96 -8.97 1.58
N TRP A 88 -6.47 -9.02 2.81
CA TRP A 88 -7.04 -7.86 3.50
C TRP A 88 -6.02 -6.74 3.71
N PHE A 89 -4.82 -7.09 4.20
CA PHE A 89 -3.71 -6.13 4.33
C PHE A 89 -3.46 -5.43 3.01
N PHE A 90 -3.29 -6.19 1.93
CA PHE A 90 -2.91 -5.64 0.63
C PHE A 90 -3.94 -4.59 0.18
N TRP A 91 -5.23 -4.91 0.21
CA TRP A 91 -6.26 -3.97 -0.25
C TRP A 91 -6.46 -2.78 0.70
N VAL A 92 -6.54 -3.02 2.01
CA VAL A 92 -6.75 -1.95 3.01
C VAL A 92 -5.56 -0.98 3.04
N TYR A 93 -4.34 -1.51 2.98
CA TYR A 93 -3.12 -0.70 2.98
C TYR A 93 -3.00 0.15 1.71
N ASN A 94 -3.16 -0.45 0.54
CA ASN A 94 -3.09 0.28 -0.73
C ASN A 94 -4.21 1.34 -0.83
N ALA A 95 -5.42 1.03 -0.36
CA ALA A 95 -6.49 2.02 -0.26
C ALA A 95 -6.11 3.19 0.67
N GLY A 96 -5.52 2.89 1.83
CA GLY A 96 -5.02 3.91 2.76
C GLY A 96 -3.95 4.81 2.14
N VAL A 97 -2.97 4.23 1.42
CA VAL A 97 -1.93 4.99 0.70
C VAL A 97 -2.55 5.88 -0.37
N LEU A 98 -3.50 5.36 -1.16
CA LEU A 98 -4.15 6.11 -2.23
C LEU A 98 -4.99 7.27 -1.68
N VAL A 99 -5.82 7.02 -0.65
CA VAL A 99 -6.64 8.05 -0.01
C VAL A 99 -5.75 9.15 0.60
N THR A 100 -4.72 8.75 1.34
CA THR A 100 -3.78 9.71 1.95
C THR A 100 -3.10 10.57 0.88
N SER A 101 -2.59 9.94 -0.18
CA SER A 101 -1.90 10.66 -1.27
C SER A 101 -2.84 11.57 -2.07
N ALA A 102 -4.06 11.11 -2.33
CA ALA A 102 -5.09 11.91 -3.00
C ALA A 102 -5.49 13.13 -2.17
N MET A 103 -5.68 12.97 -0.86
CA MET A 103 -6.02 14.10 0.02
C MET A 103 -4.86 15.07 0.20
N LEU A 104 -3.61 14.59 0.32
CA LEU A 104 -2.43 15.45 0.31
C LEU A 104 -2.32 16.25 -0.99
N THR A 105 -2.59 15.61 -2.13
CA THR A 105 -2.57 16.27 -3.45
C THR A 105 -3.66 17.34 -3.53
N TRP A 106 -4.89 16.99 -3.17
CA TRP A 106 -6.04 17.90 -3.23
C TRP A 106 -5.86 19.09 -2.29
N HIS A 107 -5.58 18.81 -1.01
CA HIS A 107 -5.41 19.84 0.02
C HIS A 107 -4.20 20.73 -0.24
N GLY A 108 -3.09 20.14 -0.67
CA GLY A 108 -1.89 20.87 -1.03
C GLY A 108 -2.08 21.75 -2.26
N SER A 109 -2.88 21.32 -3.23
CA SER A 109 -3.20 22.13 -4.41
C SER A 109 -4.06 23.35 -4.03
N LEU A 110 -5.08 23.17 -3.18
CA LEU A 110 -5.86 24.30 -2.66
C LEU A 110 -4.98 25.30 -1.91
N THR A 111 -4.07 24.81 -1.07
CA THR A 111 -3.10 25.65 -0.34
C THR A 111 -2.23 26.47 -1.29
N VAL A 112 -1.76 25.87 -2.39
CA VAL A 112 -0.94 26.55 -3.39
C VAL A 112 -1.75 27.61 -4.16
N MET A 113 -3.03 27.37 -4.39
CA MET A 113 -3.93 28.32 -5.04
C MET A 113 -4.46 29.42 -4.10
N GLY A 114 -4.15 29.35 -2.80
CA GLY A 114 -4.69 30.27 -1.80
C GLY A 114 -6.17 30.04 -1.47
N GLU A 115 -6.71 28.88 -1.83
CA GLU A 115 -8.10 28.50 -1.61
C GLU A 115 -8.31 27.86 -0.23
N GLU A 116 -9.48 28.07 0.37
CA GLU A 116 -9.79 27.48 1.67
C GLU A 116 -10.04 25.97 1.57
N SER A 117 -9.50 25.25 2.55
CA SER A 117 -9.77 23.84 2.75
C SER A 117 -11.02 23.64 3.59
N THR A 118 -11.79 22.60 3.28
CA THR A 118 -12.99 22.24 4.02
C THR A 118 -12.69 21.19 5.10
N SER A 119 -13.49 21.20 6.17
CA SER A 119 -13.44 20.17 7.23
C SER A 119 -13.66 18.75 6.69
N ALA A 120 -14.38 18.61 5.57
CA ALA A 120 -14.58 17.35 4.88
C ALA A 120 -13.25 16.74 4.37
N ILE A 121 -12.34 17.56 3.85
CA ILE A 121 -11.02 17.11 3.36
C ILE A 121 -10.19 16.56 4.52
N ALA A 122 -10.18 17.26 5.66
CA ALA A 122 -9.50 16.79 6.87
C ALA A 122 -10.08 15.46 7.38
N GLY A 123 -11.41 15.31 7.35
CA GLY A 123 -12.08 14.06 7.73
C GLY A 123 -11.67 12.87 6.85
N ILE A 124 -11.65 13.04 5.53
CA ILE A 124 -11.26 11.98 4.59
C ILE A 124 -9.76 11.66 4.72
N ALA A 125 -8.91 12.68 4.94
CA ALA A 125 -7.49 12.46 5.22
C ALA A 125 -7.29 11.58 6.48
N GLY A 126 -8.10 11.80 7.52
CA GLY A 126 -8.12 10.95 8.72
C GLY A 126 -8.47 9.49 8.42
N LEU A 127 -9.42 9.23 7.50
CA LEU A 127 -9.75 7.87 7.07
C LEU A 127 -8.57 7.17 6.38
N GLY A 128 -7.77 7.92 5.62
CA GLY A 128 -6.52 7.42 5.04
C GLY A 128 -5.56 6.89 6.11
N HIS A 129 -5.35 7.65 7.19
CA HIS A 129 -4.50 7.23 8.31
C HIS A 129 -5.07 6.03 9.07
N ILE A 130 -6.38 5.97 9.29
CA ILE A 130 -7.04 4.82 9.93
C ILE A 130 -6.85 3.56 9.08
N ALA A 131 -7.03 3.66 7.76
CA ALA A 131 -6.82 2.55 6.83
C ALA A 131 -5.36 2.09 6.81
N LEU A 132 -4.40 3.01 6.78
CA LEU A 132 -2.96 2.67 6.88
C LEU A 132 -2.65 1.93 8.19
N THR A 133 -3.19 2.41 9.31
CA THR A 133 -3.02 1.77 10.62
C THR A 133 -3.61 0.37 10.63
N ALA A 134 -4.84 0.20 10.17
CA ALA A 134 -5.50 -1.10 10.05
C ALA A 134 -4.72 -2.05 9.13
N GLY A 135 -4.22 -1.55 7.99
CA GLY A 135 -3.35 -2.29 7.09
C GLY A 135 -2.10 -2.80 7.80
N MET A 136 -1.37 -1.95 8.52
CA MET A 136 -0.17 -2.35 9.25
C MET A 136 -0.47 -3.42 10.32
N VAL A 137 -1.59 -3.31 11.02
CA VAL A 137 -2.03 -4.35 11.97
C VAL A 137 -2.28 -5.68 11.25
N LEU A 138 -3.00 -5.66 10.11
CA LEU A 138 -3.26 -6.86 9.32
C LEU A 138 -1.97 -7.51 8.81
N LEU A 139 -0.99 -6.72 8.37
CA LEU A 139 0.34 -7.21 7.97
C LEU A 139 1.00 -7.95 9.13
N PHE A 140 0.98 -7.36 10.33
CA PHE A 140 1.63 -7.94 11.50
C PHE A 140 0.93 -9.24 11.96
N LEU A 141 -0.40 -9.30 11.87
CA LEU A 141 -1.17 -10.51 12.17
C LEU A 141 -0.92 -11.61 11.13
N ALA A 142 -0.83 -11.26 9.85
CA ALA A 142 -0.46 -12.19 8.78
C ALA A 142 0.95 -12.76 9.03
N LEU A 143 1.91 -11.90 9.39
CA LEU A 143 3.27 -12.31 9.72
C LEU A 143 3.34 -13.19 10.98
N ARG A 144 2.61 -12.82 12.05
CA ARG A 144 2.51 -13.62 13.29
C ARG A 144 2.05 -15.04 13.00
N SER A 145 1.10 -15.22 12.09
CA SER A 145 0.60 -16.56 11.72
C SER A 145 1.66 -17.48 11.10
N ARG A 146 2.79 -16.93 10.64
CA ARG A 146 3.89 -17.70 10.06
C ARG A 146 5.11 -17.80 10.98
N ILE A 147 5.31 -16.83 11.87
CA ILE A 147 6.45 -16.81 12.80
C ILE A 147 6.12 -17.54 14.11
N VAL A 148 4.92 -17.33 14.67
CA VAL A 148 4.58 -17.73 16.05
C VAL A 148 3.64 -18.93 16.10
N ALA A 149 2.92 -19.23 15.01
CA ALA A 149 2.08 -20.43 14.97
C ALA A 149 2.95 -21.68 15.25
N PRO A 150 2.51 -22.60 16.14
CA PRO A 150 3.21 -23.85 16.35
C PRO A 150 3.40 -24.54 14.99
N LYS A 151 4.64 -24.92 14.66
CA LYS A 151 4.87 -25.95 13.63
C LYS A 151 3.92 -27.10 13.97
N ASP A 152 3.11 -27.53 13.01
CA ASP A 152 2.13 -28.58 13.18
C ASP A 152 2.66 -29.72 14.07
N ALA A 153 1.91 -30.01 15.13
CA ALA A 153 2.08 -31.21 15.92
C ALA A 153 1.96 -32.46 15.02
N PRO A 154 2.56 -33.59 15.41
CA PRO A 154 3.12 -34.61 14.51
C PRO A 154 2.14 -35.21 13.51
N SER A 155 2.67 -35.54 12.32
CA SER A 155 2.07 -36.48 11.39
C SER A 155 1.60 -37.73 12.15
N VAL A 156 0.32 -38.03 11.97
CA VAL A 156 -0.41 -39.24 12.34
C VAL A 156 0.50 -40.45 12.55
N VAL A 157 0.47 -40.96 13.78
CA VAL A 157 0.81 -42.30 14.25
C VAL A 157 0.97 -43.32 13.13
N GLU A 158 2.20 -43.76 12.89
CA GLU A 158 2.47 -45.04 12.24
C GLU A 158 1.89 -46.13 13.16
N ALA A 159 0.78 -46.74 12.75
CA ALA A 159 0.23 -47.89 13.45
C ALA A 159 1.24 -49.06 13.32
N PRO A 160 1.56 -49.78 14.41
CA PRO A 160 2.39 -50.96 14.31
C PRO A 160 1.64 -52.01 13.50
N THR A 161 2.19 -52.39 12.35
CA THR A 161 1.84 -53.65 11.70
C THR A 161 2.71 -54.75 12.30
N ALA A 162 2.03 -55.85 12.61
CA ALA A 162 2.44 -56.97 13.45
C ALA A 162 3.73 -57.69 13.04
#